data_AF-A0A920AIM3-F1
#
_entry.id   AF-A0A920AIM3-F1
#
_cell.length_a   1.000
_cell.length_b   1.000
_cell.length_c   1.000
_cell.angle_alpha   90.00
_cell.angle_beta   90.00
_cell.angle_gamma   90.00
#
_symmetry.space_group_name_H-M   'P 1'
#
loop_
_entity.id
_entity.type
_entity.pdbx_description
1 polymer ?
#
loop_
_entity_poly.entity_id
_entity_poly.type
_entity_poly.pdbx_seq_one_letter_code
_entity_poly.pdbx_strand_id
1 'polypeptide(L)'
;MDPRIEKIFRDIPESDRHPGVHLMTGPIYLNDAKPGDILEVRYFQMLPRLNYGSNVAANWGHLYKEFDETERVTIYKLDDNHQTASAIYAYDNTGSYAVPGKITNCPHCDRESALDGVRVPVRPHLGTAGVAPDVRGRVSTIPPGLHGGNIDNWRIGAGAVMYYPVAVDGALFSIGDPHISQGDGEISGTAIEASLNVLFQVILKRTSLFLALFLRRQIIGSCMALMRT
;
A
#
# COMPACT_ATOMS: atom_id res chain seq x y z
N MET A 1 16.58 -13.35 -3.80
CA MET A 1 16.18 -11.92 -3.72
C MET A 1 16.87 -11.16 -4.85
N ASP A 2 16.26 -10.15 -5.47
CA ASP A 2 16.97 -9.25 -6.41
C ASP A 2 18.17 -8.62 -5.66
N PRO A 3 19.40 -8.62 -6.22
CA PRO A 3 20.59 -8.13 -5.51
C PRO A 3 20.49 -6.67 -5.04
N ARG A 4 19.69 -5.83 -5.72
CA ARG A 4 19.47 -4.43 -5.31
C ARG A 4 18.55 -4.36 -4.09
N ILE A 5 17.52 -5.21 -4.04
CA ILE A 5 16.65 -5.33 -2.88
C ILE A 5 17.43 -5.88 -1.68
N GLU A 6 18.33 -6.82 -1.92
CA GLU A 6 19.26 -7.32 -0.89
C GLU A 6 20.20 -6.25 -0.36
N LYS A 7 20.75 -5.42 -1.24
CA LYS A 7 21.54 -4.28 -0.82
C LYS A 7 20.73 -3.30 0.03
N ILE A 8 19.53 -2.90 -0.41
CA ILE A 8 18.65 -2.00 0.37
C ILE A 8 18.35 -2.59 1.75
N PHE A 9 18.00 -3.86 1.81
CA PHE A 9 17.70 -4.55 3.06
C PHE A 9 18.89 -4.55 4.03
N ARG A 10 20.10 -4.85 3.53
CA ARG A 10 21.32 -4.91 4.35
C ARG A 10 21.83 -3.53 4.78
N ASP A 11 21.70 -2.54 3.91
CA ASP A 11 22.27 -1.20 4.13
C ASP A 11 21.40 -0.32 5.03
N ILE A 12 20.11 -0.62 5.16
CA ILE A 12 19.19 0.08 6.07
C ILE A 12 19.12 -0.69 7.39
N PRO A 13 19.70 -0.15 8.48
CA PRO A 13 19.64 -0.78 9.80
C PRO A 13 18.20 -1.05 10.22
N GLU A 14 17.97 -2.13 10.96
CA GLU A 14 16.64 -2.47 11.45
C GLU A 14 16.01 -1.34 12.29
N SER A 15 16.82 -0.64 13.10
CA SER A 15 16.41 0.53 13.86
C SER A 15 15.93 1.69 12.98
N ASP A 16 16.29 1.75 11.71
CA ASP A 16 15.87 2.83 10.82
C ASP A 16 14.60 2.50 10.05
N ARG A 17 14.09 1.26 10.16
CA ARG A 17 12.88 0.80 9.45
C ARG A 17 11.57 1.21 10.12
N HIS A 18 11.61 1.72 11.35
CA HIS A 18 10.48 2.34 12.04
C HIS A 18 10.43 3.86 11.74
N PRO A 19 9.38 4.63 12.05
CA PRO A 19 8.04 4.19 12.43
C PRO A 19 7.24 3.74 11.20
N GLY A 20 6.47 2.66 11.36
CA GLY A 20 5.71 2.05 10.27
C GLY A 20 6.45 0.87 9.61
N VAL A 21 5.82 0.30 8.59
CA VAL A 21 6.28 -0.96 7.97
C VAL A 21 6.38 -0.89 6.45
N HIS A 22 5.83 0.15 5.83
CA HIS A 22 5.72 0.25 4.37
C HIS A 22 7.00 0.82 3.76
N LEU A 23 7.47 0.18 2.67
CA LEU A 23 8.53 0.75 1.83
C LEU A 23 7.95 1.84 0.93
N MET A 24 8.38 3.08 1.16
CA MET A 24 7.88 4.26 0.46
C MET A 24 8.88 4.73 -0.61
N THR A 25 8.45 4.72 -1.87
CA THR A 25 9.19 5.36 -2.96
C THR A 25 8.91 6.86 -2.95
N GLY A 26 9.95 7.67 -2.77
CA GLY A 26 9.86 9.12 -2.62
C GLY A 26 10.93 9.66 -1.67
N PRO A 27 10.75 10.88 -1.14
CA PRO A 27 9.71 11.82 -1.52
C PRO A 27 10.00 12.48 -2.87
N ILE A 28 8.95 12.72 -3.65
CA ILE A 28 8.97 13.53 -4.86
C ILE A 28 8.70 14.98 -4.43
N TYR A 29 9.70 15.85 -4.62
CA TYR A 29 9.56 17.28 -4.38
C TYR A 29 8.91 17.96 -5.59
N LEU A 30 7.86 18.74 -5.35
CA LEU A 30 7.20 19.53 -6.38
C LEU A 30 7.57 21.00 -6.27
N ASN A 31 8.22 21.53 -7.31
CA ASN A 31 8.53 22.95 -7.39
C ASN A 31 7.25 23.79 -7.23
N ASP A 32 7.38 24.87 -6.46
CA ASP A 32 6.34 25.86 -6.18
C ASP A 32 5.09 25.40 -5.41
N ALA A 33 5.03 24.14 -4.96
CA ALA A 33 3.95 23.66 -4.09
C ALA A 33 4.09 24.29 -2.71
N LYS A 34 3.03 24.94 -2.23
CA LYS A 34 2.99 25.60 -0.91
C LYS A 34 1.85 25.06 -0.04
N PRO A 35 1.96 25.16 1.30
CA PRO A 35 0.87 24.83 2.20
C PRO A 35 -0.45 25.50 1.79
N GLY A 36 -1.52 24.71 1.67
CA GLY A 36 -2.84 25.15 1.22
C GLY A 36 -3.15 24.89 -0.26
N ASP A 37 -2.13 24.55 -1.07
CA ASP A 37 -2.34 24.00 -2.42
C ASP A 37 -2.89 22.57 -2.36
N ILE A 38 -3.30 22.05 -3.52
CA ILE A 38 -3.78 20.68 -3.67
C ILE A 38 -2.91 19.94 -4.68
N LEU A 39 -2.51 18.73 -4.32
CA LEU A 39 -1.83 17.82 -5.21
C LEU A 39 -2.83 16.86 -5.85
N GLU A 40 -3.05 16.99 -7.17
CA GLU A 40 -3.82 16.00 -7.94
C GLU A 40 -2.86 14.92 -8.48
N VAL A 41 -3.13 13.66 -8.17
CA VAL A 41 -2.36 12.51 -8.63
C VAL A 41 -3.25 11.60 -9.45
N ARG A 42 -2.89 11.38 -10.71
CA ARG A 42 -3.60 10.49 -11.64
C ARG A 42 -2.82 9.21 -11.81
N TYR A 43 -3.41 8.07 -11.49
CA TYR A 43 -2.79 6.77 -11.67
C TYR A 43 -3.22 6.17 -13.01
N PHE A 44 -2.28 5.94 -13.91
CA PHE A 44 -2.56 5.40 -15.24
C PHE A 44 -2.38 3.88 -15.31
N GLN A 45 -1.39 3.34 -14.59
CA GLN A 45 -1.06 1.93 -14.67
C GLN A 45 -0.48 1.43 -13.36
N MET A 46 -0.82 0.20 -12.98
CA MET A 46 -0.26 -0.51 -11.83
C MET A 46 -0.02 -1.97 -12.25
N LEU A 47 1.24 -2.32 -12.49
CA LEU A 47 1.60 -3.67 -12.95
C LEU A 47 2.36 -4.44 -11.87
N PRO A 48 1.95 -5.68 -11.56
CA PRO A 48 2.77 -6.60 -10.76
C PRO A 48 4.20 -6.69 -11.30
N ARG A 49 5.18 -6.50 -10.41
CA ARG A 49 6.60 -6.70 -10.71
C ARG A 49 6.96 -8.18 -10.70
N LEU A 50 6.22 -8.97 -9.93
CA LEU A 50 6.34 -10.42 -9.79
C LEU A 50 4.93 -11.02 -9.76
N ASN A 51 4.80 -12.26 -10.23
CA ASN A 51 3.51 -12.96 -10.24
C ASN A 51 3.21 -13.67 -8.92
N TYR A 52 3.68 -13.09 -7.81
CA TYR A 52 3.50 -13.61 -6.46
C TYR A 52 3.21 -12.48 -5.48
N GLY A 53 2.37 -12.78 -4.49
CA GLY A 53 2.15 -11.90 -3.34
C GLY A 53 2.00 -12.70 -2.05
N SER A 54 2.03 -12.00 -0.93
CA SER A 54 1.92 -12.56 0.41
C SER A 54 0.75 -11.93 1.13
N ASN A 55 -0.11 -12.73 1.74
CA ASN A 55 -1.06 -12.25 2.73
C ASN A 55 -0.65 -12.79 4.09
N VAL A 56 -0.67 -11.94 5.11
CA VAL A 56 -0.40 -12.31 6.49
C VAL A 56 -1.67 -12.04 7.30
N ALA A 57 -2.29 -13.10 7.81
CA ALA A 57 -3.17 -12.98 8.96
C ALA A 57 -2.29 -12.67 10.15
N ALA A 58 -2.26 -11.40 10.55
CA ALA A 58 -1.24 -10.86 11.45
C ALA A 58 -1.78 -10.58 12.85
N ASN A 59 -0.88 -10.36 13.82
CA ASN A 59 -1.26 -10.03 15.19
C ASN A 59 -2.05 -8.71 15.37
N TRP A 60 -1.96 -7.81 14.38
CA TRP A 60 -2.75 -6.57 14.32
C TRP A 60 -4.05 -6.71 13.51
N GLY A 61 -4.31 -7.89 12.94
CA GLY A 61 -5.55 -8.19 12.24
C GLY A 61 -6.75 -8.14 13.18
N HIS A 62 -7.90 -7.73 12.65
CA HIS A 62 -9.10 -7.50 13.45
C HIS A 62 -9.61 -8.76 14.14
N LEU A 63 -9.38 -9.93 13.53
CA LEU A 63 -9.84 -11.24 14.04
C LEU A 63 -8.73 -12.06 14.71
N TYR A 64 -7.58 -11.49 15.05
CA TYR A 64 -6.43 -12.25 15.54
C TYR A 64 -6.75 -13.14 16.75
N LYS A 65 -7.59 -12.66 17.68
CA LYS A 65 -7.98 -13.39 18.89
C LYS A 65 -8.95 -14.55 18.61
N GLU A 66 -9.73 -14.42 17.55
CA GLU A 66 -10.69 -15.43 17.09
C GLU A 66 -10.02 -16.58 16.34
N PHE A 67 -8.75 -16.40 15.92
CA PHE A 67 -7.92 -17.41 15.24
C PHE A 67 -6.75 -17.86 16.12
N ASP A 68 -7.03 -18.09 17.41
CA ASP A 68 -6.09 -18.65 18.38
C ASP A 68 -4.75 -17.89 18.48
N GLU A 69 -4.77 -16.59 18.19
CA GLU A 69 -3.57 -15.74 18.18
C GLU A 69 -2.45 -16.31 17.29
N THR A 70 -2.82 -16.96 16.19
CA THR A 70 -1.89 -17.53 15.22
C THR A 70 -1.68 -16.59 14.04
N GLU A 71 -0.43 -16.29 13.74
CA GLU A 71 -0.09 -15.60 12.49
C GLU A 71 0.09 -16.58 11.35
N ARG A 72 -0.65 -16.39 10.25
CA ARG A 72 -0.59 -17.29 9.09
C ARG A 72 -0.20 -16.54 7.84
N VAL A 73 0.85 -17.02 7.17
CA VAL A 73 1.28 -16.49 5.87
C VAL A 73 0.69 -17.35 4.77
N THR A 74 -0.02 -16.74 3.83
CA THR A 74 -0.50 -17.38 2.61
C THR A 74 0.18 -16.74 1.41
N ILE A 75 0.87 -17.56 0.60
CA ILE A 75 1.49 -17.10 -0.64
C ILE A 75 0.52 -17.32 -1.79
N TYR A 76 0.29 -16.26 -2.55
CA TYR A 76 -0.56 -16.26 -3.74
C TYR A 76 0.29 -16.19 -5.00
N LYS A 77 -0.16 -16.89 -6.05
CA LYS A 77 0.36 -16.75 -7.41
C LYS A 77 -0.67 -16.06 -8.29
N LEU A 78 -0.21 -15.10 -9.08
CA LEU A 78 -1.02 -14.43 -10.11
C LEU A 78 -1.08 -15.24 -11.39
N ASP A 79 -2.28 -15.26 -11.97
CA ASP A 79 -2.56 -15.67 -13.33
C ASP A 79 -3.00 -14.45 -14.12
N ASP A 80 -2.07 -13.87 -14.88
CA ASP A 80 -2.27 -12.64 -15.65
C ASP A 80 -3.29 -12.85 -16.79
N ASN A 81 -3.43 -14.07 -17.31
CA ASN A 81 -4.37 -14.34 -18.39
C ASN A 81 -5.81 -14.28 -17.90
N HIS A 82 -6.05 -14.75 -16.67
CA HIS A 82 -7.38 -14.78 -16.07
C HIS A 82 -7.66 -13.61 -15.13
N GLN A 83 -6.67 -12.75 -14.85
CA GLN A 83 -6.75 -11.66 -13.87
C GLN A 83 -7.21 -12.17 -12.49
N THR A 84 -6.65 -13.29 -12.06
CA THR A 84 -6.94 -13.93 -10.78
C THR A 84 -5.69 -14.29 -10.01
N ALA A 85 -5.79 -14.38 -8.69
CA ALA A 85 -4.78 -14.92 -7.80
C ALA A 85 -5.31 -16.20 -7.12
N SER A 86 -4.45 -17.20 -6.96
CA SER A 86 -4.74 -18.41 -6.18
C SER A 86 -3.65 -18.66 -5.15
N ALA A 87 -4.04 -19.12 -3.97
CA ALA A 87 -3.08 -19.54 -2.95
C ALA A 87 -2.30 -20.76 -3.45
N ILE A 88 -0.98 -20.77 -3.26
CA ILE A 88 -0.12 -21.90 -3.63
C ILE A 88 0.31 -22.73 -2.42
N TYR A 89 0.42 -22.09 -1.27
CA TYR A 89 0.60 -22.72 0.04
C TYR A 89 0.39 -21.67 1.12
N ALA A 90 0.20 -22.15 2.35
CA ALA A 90 0.29 -21.34 3.55
C ALA A 90 1.15 -22.03 4.62
N TYR A 91 1.55 -21.29 5.63
CA TYR A 91 2.22 -21.81 6.82
C TYR A 91 1.96 -20.88 7.99
N ASP A 92 1.96 -21.46 9.19
CA ASP A 92 1.85 -20.69 10.42
C ASP A 92 3.25 -20.18 10.83
N ASN A 93 3.32 -18.92 11.22
CA ASN A 93 4.54 -18.31 11.70
C ASN A 93 4.77 -18.68 13.16
N THR A 94 5.95 -19.20 13.48
CA THR A 94 6.35 -19.43 14.88
C THR A 94 6.77 -18.11 15.51
N GLY A 95 5.90 -17.55 16.36
CA GLY A 95 6.07 -16.25 17.01
C GLY A 95 5.34 -15.13 16.28
N SER A 96 5.73 -13.87 16.55
CA SER A 96 5.07 -12.68 15.98
C SER A 96 5.99 -11.92 15.02
N TYR A 97 5.44 -11.40 13.92
CA TYR A 97 6.08 -10.41 13.06
C TYR A 97 6.14 -9.05 13.76
N ALA A 98 7.20 -8.84 14.54
CA ALA A 98 7.45 -7.58 15.24
C ALA A 98 8.19 -6.53 14.40
N VAL A 99 8.88 -6.97 13.34
CA VAL A 99 9.78 -6.12 12.54
C VAL A 99 9.57 -6.37 11.05
N PRO A 100 9.41 -5.31 10.24
CA PRO A 100 9.25 -5.45 8.79
C PRO A 100 10.51 -5.99 8.13
N GLY A 101 10.31 -6.84 7.12
CA GLY A 101 11.38 -7.40 6.30
C GLY A 101 12.13 -8.57 6.94
N LYS A 102 11.65 -9.16 8.04
CA LYS A 102 12.24 -10.39 8.60
C LYS A 102 12.40 -11.44 7.50
N ILE A 103 13.64 -11.85 7.23
CA ILE A 103 13.92 -12.89 6.23
C ILE A 103 13.46 -14.22 6.81
N THR A 104 12.45 -14.82 6.20
CA THR A 104 12.03 -16.19 6.49
C THR A 104 12.77 -17.14 5.57
N ASN A 105 13.67 -17.94 6.15
CA ASN A 105 14.28 -19.04 5.43
C ASN A 105 13.34 -20.26 5.57
N CYS A 106 13.03 -20.94 4.47
CA CYS A 106 12.24 -22.16 4.49
C CYS A 106 13.07 -23.45 4.35
N PRO A 107 13.86 -23.85 5.37
CA PRO A 107 14.23 -25.26 5.58
C PRO A 107 13.22 -25.99 6.49
N HIS A 108 12.41 -25.26 7.28
CA HIS A 108 11.56 -25.79 8.35
C HIS A 108 10.10 -25.32 8.28
N CYS A 109 9.68 -24.67 7.18
CA CYS A 109 8.30 -24.22 7.05
C CYS A 109 7.42 -25.38 6.56
N ASP A 110 6.49 -25.83 7.39
CA ASP A 110 5.48 -26.84 7.03
C ASP A 110 4.48 -26.20 6.07
N ARG A 111 4.79 -26.26 4.76
CA ARG A 111 3.91 -25.72 3.73
C ARG A 111 2.67 -26.59 3.62
N GLU A 112 1.53 -25.96 3.82
CA GLU A 112 0.22 -26.60 3.73
C GLU A 112 -0.51 -26.13 2.48
N SER A 113 -1.40 -26.99 1.95
CA SER A 113 -2.36 -26.55 0.94
C SER A 113 -3.28 -25.49 1.54
N ALA A 114 -3.67 -24.51 0.74
CA ALA A 114 -4.53 -23.42 1.18
C ALA A 114 -5.51 -23.03 0.08
N LEU A 115 -6.80 -22.89 0.44
CA LEU A 115 -7.85 -22.33 -0.43
C LEU A 115 -7.94 -23.00 -1.81
N ASP A 116 -7.87 -24.34 -1.85
CA ASP A 116 -7.89 -25.11 -3.09
C ASP A 116 -9.14 -24.80 -3.95
N GLY A 117 -8.90 -24.50 -5.23
CA GLY A 117 -9.95 -24.16 -6.19
C GLY A 117 -10.48 -22.72 -6.09
N VAL A 118 -10.04 -21.93 -5.11
CA VAL A 118 -10.43 -20.52 -4.98
C VAL A 118 -9.62 -19.64 -5.93
N ARG A 119 -10.32 -18.73 -6.60
CA ARG A 119 -9.73 -17.70 -7.47
C ARG A 119 -10.16 -16.33 -6.99
N VAL A 120 -9.20 -15.52 -6.57
CA VAL A 120 -9.41 -14.15 -6.09
C VAL A 120 -9.24 -13.19 -7.27
N PRO A 121 -10.21 -12.30 -7.58
CA PRO A 121 -10.03 -11.29 -8.61
C PRO A 121 -8.86 -10.35 -8.31
N VAL A 122 -8.03 -10.07 -9.31
CA VAL A 122 -6.91 -9.13 -9.19
C VAL A 122 -7.44 -7.69 -9.25
N ARG A 123 -7.01 -6.87 -8.29
CA ARG A 123 -7.36 -5.45 -8.12
C ARG A 123 -6.09 -4.69 -7.71
N PRO A 124 -5.15 -4.42 -8.63
CA PRO A 124 -3.89 -3.78 -8.28
C PRO A 124 -4.13 -2.35 -7.79
N HIS A 125 -3.62 -2.03 -6.60
CA HIS A 125 -3.78 -0.72 -5.97
C HIS A 125 -2.61 -0.39 -5.03
N LEU A 126 -2.57 0.86 -4.60
CA LEU A 126 -1.69 1.31 -3.52
C LEU A 126 -2.49 1.38 -2.21
N GLY A 127 -2.00 0.72 -1.16
CA GLY A 127 -2.44 0.91 0.22
C GLY A 127 -2.01 2.27 0.74
N THR A 128 -0.73 2.61 0.56
CA THR A 128 -0.13 3.87 1.03
C THR A 128 0.23 4.82 -0.12
N ALA A 129 -0.42 5.99 -0.16
CA ALA A 129 0.01 7.11 -1.01
C ALA A 129 -0.38 8.46 -0.38
N GLY A 130 0.53 9.43 -0.41
CA GLY A 130 0.27 10.71 0.24
C GLY A 130 1.41 11.71 0.19
N VAL A 131 1.16 12.87 0.80
CA VAL A 131 2.11 13.97 0.95
C VAL A 131 2.66 13.99 2.38
N ALA A 132 3.78 14.67 2.62
CA ALA A 132 4.27 14.81 3.98
C ALA A 132 3.33 15.72 4.81
N PRO A 133 2.90 15.28 6.00
CA PRO A 133 2.15 16.14 6.92
C PRO A 133 3.05 17.20 7.57
N ASP A 134 2.47 18.32 7.99
CA ASP A 134 3.18 19.37 8.74
C ASP A 134 3.30 18.99 10.22
N VAL A 135 4.18 18.02 10.48
CA VAL A 135 4.53 17.56 11.82
C VAL A 135 6.04 17.45 11.95
N ARG A 136 6.55 17.73 13.15
CA ARG A 136 7.97 17.60 13.43
C ARG A 136 8.35 16.14 13.63
N GLY A 137 9.43 15.70 12.98
CA GLY A 137 10.00 14.37 13.16
C GLY A 137 9.47 13.33 12.18
N ARG A 138 9.67 12.05 12.51
CA ARG A 138 9.27 10.91 11.66
C ARG A 138 7.82 10.53 11.94
N VAL A 139 7.08 10.19 10.89
CA VAL A 139 5.66 9.82 10.96
C VAL A 139 5.50 8.36 10.58
N SER A 140 4.72 7.61 11.37
CA SER A 140 4.41 6.21 11.06
C SER A 140 3.66 6.13 9.74
N THR A 141 4.02 5.18 8.88
CA THR A 141 3.28 4.90 7.65
C THR A 141 1.98 4.15 7.89
N ILE A 142 1.73 3.61 9.09
CA ILE A 142 0.58 2.73 9.38
C ILE A 142 -0.76 3.47 9.41
N PRO A 143 -0.95 4.56 10.19
CA PRO A 143 -2.24 5.24 10.21
C PRO A 143 -2.40 6.17 9.00
N PRO A 144 -3.54 6.12 8.27
CA PRO A 144 -3.88 7.18 7.33
C PRO A 144 -4.19 8.49 8.04
N GLY A 145 -4.23 9.58 7.29
CA GLY A 145 -4.66 10.89 7.78
C GLY A 145 -5.05 11.84 6.66
N LEU A 146 -5.17 13.13 6.98
CA LEU A 146 -5.50 14.16 5.99
C LEU A 146 -4.48 14.24 4.84
N HIS A 147 -3.24 13.82 5.10
CA HIS A 147 -2.16 13.82 4.14
C HIS A 147 -2.21 12.62 3.16
N GLY A 148 -3.24 11.76 3.27
CA GLY A 148 -3.29 10.46 2.61
C GLY A 148 -2.71 9.40 3.54
N GLY A 149 -1.65 8.74 3.08
CA GLY A 149 -1.01 7.66 3.83
C GLY A 149 -1.70 6.34 3.53
N ASN A 150 -1.74 5.45 4.52
CA ASN A 150 -2.19 4.07 4.38
C ASN A 150 -3.71 3.92 4.45
N ILE A 151 -4.36 4.23 3.32
CA ILE A 151 -5.83 4.28 3.22
C ILE A 151 -6.42 2.89 2.99
N ASP A 152 -5.67 1.99 2.34
CA ASP A 152 -6.06 0.60 2.05
C ASP A 152 -7.43 0.50 1.40
N ASN A 153 -7.63 1.28 0.35
CA ASN A 153 -8.81 1.22 -0.49
C ASN A 153 -8.45 0.64 -1.84
N TRP A 154 -8.97 -0.54 -2.14
CA TRP A 154 -8.70 -1.26 -3.39
C TRP A 154 -9.05 -0.47 -4.67
N ARG A 155 -9.83 0.59 -4.52
CA ARG A 155 -10.22 1.51 -5.60
C ARG A 155 -9.12 2.51 -5.97
N ILE A 156 -8.04 2.63 -5.20
CA ILE A 156 -6.86 3.47 -5.52
C ILE A 156 -5.95 2.71 -6.50
N GLY A 157 -6.54 2.30 -7.63
CA GLY A 157 -5.89 1.55 -8.70
C GLY A 157 -5.69 2.38 -9.97
N ALA A 158 -5.35 1.72 -11.07
CA ALA A 158 -5.31 2.35 -12.38
C ALA A 158 -6.66 3.00 -12.75
N GLY A 159 -6.62 4.24 -13.25
CA GLY A 159 -7.79 5.07 -13.54
C GLY A 159 -8.24 5.96 -12.38
N ALA A 160 -7.75 5.73 -11.16
CA ALA A 160 -8.09 6.58 -10.02
C ALA A 160 -7.37 7.94 -10.07
N VAL A 161 -8.04 8.94 -9.51
CA VAL A 161 -7.47 10.28 -9.27
C VAL A 161 -7.60 10.60 -7.79
N MET A 162 -6.48 10.91 -7.15
CA MET A 162 -6.42 11.30 -5.75
C MET A 162 -6.05 12.77 -5.60
N TYR A 163 -6.57 13.40 -4.55
CA TYR A 163 -6.31 14.79 -4.22
C TYR A 163 -5.78 14.88 -2.79
N TYR A 164 -4.56 15.40 -2.62
CA TYR A 164 -3.91 15.51 -1.31
C TYR A 164 -3.71 16.99 -0.94
N PRO A 165 -4.07 17.42 0.29
CA PRO A 165 -3.81 18.78 0.73
C PRO A 165 -2.32 18.97 1.03
N VAL A 166 -1.69 19.90 0.33
CA VAL A 166 -0.28 20.23 0.57
C VAL A 166 -0.18 20.92 1.93
N ALA A 167 0.57 20.31 2.85
CA ALA A 167 0.78 20.84 4.20
C ALA A 167 2.19 21.45 4.39
N VAL A 168 3.15 21.07 3.55
CA VAL A 168 4.54 21.54 3.61
C VAL A 168 5.03 21.95 2.22
N ASP A 169 6.07 22.79 2.18
CA ASP A 169 6.73 23.19 0.95
C ASP A 169 7.18 21.97 0.14
N GLY A 170 6.85 21.97 -1.15
CA GLY A 170 7.21 20.89 -2.05
C GLY A 170 6.30 19.66 -2.01
N ALA A 171 5.30 19.63 -1.12
CA ALA A 171 4.38 18.51 -0.84
C ALA A 171 5.05 17.21 -0.34
N LEU A 172 6.20 16.82 -0.90
CA LEU A 172 6.96 15.62 -0.54
C LEU A 172 6.13 14.33 -0.74
N PHE A 173 5.62 14.14 -1.96
CA PHE A 173 4.73 13.03 -2.29
C PHE A 173 5.46 11.69 -2.31
N SER A 174 4.88 10.66 -1.70
CA SER A 174 5.42 9.29 -1.68
C SER A 174 4.33 8.25 -1.93
N ILE A 175 4.72 7.12 -2.52
CA ILE A 175 3.84 5.96 -2.75
C ILE A 175 4.50 4.67 -2.27
N GLY A 176 3.71 3.72 -1.82
CA GLY A 176 4.17 2.44 -1.32
C GLY A 176 3.00 1.50 -1.04
N ASP A 177 3.31 0.45 -0.30
CA ASP A 177 2.35 -0.58 0.10
C ASP A 177 1.48 -1.12 -1.06
N PRO A 178 2.12 -1.73 -2.06
CA PRO A 178 1.44 -2.17 -3.25
C PRO A 178 0.71 -3.50 -3.04
N HIS A 179 -0.57 -3.55 -3.43
CA HIS A 179 -1.45 -4.72 -3.26
C HIS A 179 -1.90 -5.25 -4.62
N ILE A 180 -1.99 -6.58 -4.77
CA ILE A 180 -2.59 -7.20 -5.96
C ILE A 180 -4.09 -7.46 -5.81
N SER A 181 -4.59 -7.59 -4.57
CA SER A 181 -6.03 -7.57 -4.29
C SER A 181 -6.28 -7.38 -2.79
N GLN A 182 -7.44 -6.82 -2.46
CA GLN A 182 -7.90 -6.62 -1.09
C GLN A 182 -9.43 -6.60 -1.05
N GLY A 183 -10.00 -7.02 0.07
CA GLY A 183 -11.40 -6.78 0.41
C GLY A 183 -11.58 -5.47 1.17
N ASP A 184 -12.80 -4.91 1.13
CA ASP A 184 -13.14 -3.77 1.99
C ASP A 184 -13.07 -4.22 3.46
N GLY A 185 -12.18 -3.61 4.24
CA GLY A 185 -11.98 -3.87 5.68
C GLY A 185 -10.67 -4.55 6.06
N GLU A 186 -9.93 -5.13 5.11
CA GLU A 186 -8.57 -5.68 5.32
C GLU A 186 -8.42 -6.49 6.63
N ILE A 187 -9.37 -7.40 6.85
CA ILE A 187 -9.66 -7.95 8.18
C ILE A 187 -8.48 -8.72 8.78
N SER A 188 -7.67 -9.38 7.94
CA SER A 188 -6.45 -10.09 8.34
C SER A 188 -5.31 -9.16 8.79
N GLY A 189 -5.43 -7.86 8.58
CA GLY A 189 -4.41 -6.85 8.83
C GLY A 189 -3.47 -6.59 7.65
N THR A 190 -3.59 -7.34 6.56
CA THR A 190 -2.85 -7.12 5.30
C THR A 190 -3.71 -7.53 4.12
N ALA A 191 -3.37 -7.00 2.94
CA ALA A 191 -3.92 -7.39 1.65
C ALA A 191 -3.20 -8.64 1.12
N ILE A 192 -3.32 -8.87 -0.18
CA ILE A 192 -2.31 -9.68 -0.86
C ILE A 192 -1.18 -8.72 -1.29
N GLU A 193 -0.14 -8.64 -0.47
CA GLU A 193 1.02 -7.76 -0.60
C GLU A 193 1.91 -8.19 -1.77
N ALA A 194 2.14 -7.29 -2.73
CA ALA A 194 2.98 -7.59 -3.89
C ALA A 194 3.54 -6.33 -4.56
N SER A 195 4.82 -6.35 -4.91
CA SER A 195 5.47 -5.21 -5.57
C SER A 195 4.79 -4.83 -6.90
N LEU A 196 4.49 -3.54 -7.08
CA LEU A 196 3.94 -2.98 -8.31
C LEU A 196 4.91 -1.98 -8.96
N ASN A 197 4.90 -1.90 -10.30
CA ASN A 197 5.40 -0.76 -11.05
C ASN A 197 4.21 0.17 -11.36
N VAL A 198 4.32 1.45 -10.99
CA VAL A 198 3.22 2.41 -11.10
C VAL A 198 3.58 3.51 -12.09
N LEU A 199 2.68 3.78 -13.05
CA LEU A 199 2.73 4.96 -13.91
C LEU A 199 1.68 5.96 -13.43
N PHE A 200 2.11 7.17 -13.10
CA PHE A 200 1.24 8.22 -12.61
C PHE A 200 1.71 9.60 -13.08
N GLN A 201 0.80 10.57 -13.02
CA GLN A 201 1.09 11.99 -13.22
C GLN A 201 0.72 12.76 -11.95
N VAL A 202 1.58 13.70 -11.59
CA VAL A 202 1.35 14.62 -10.48
C VAL A 202 1.11 16.03 -11.04
N ILE A 203 0.06 16.69 -10.55
CA ILE A 203 -0.34 18.03 -10.99
C ILE A 203 -0.55 18.89 -9.76
N LEU A 204 0.18 20.01 -9.67
CA LEU A 204 -0.06 21.02 -8.66
C LEU A 204 -1.30 21.85 -9.03
N LYS A 205 -2.28 21.91 -8.14
CA LYS A 205 -3.45 22.78 -8.24
C LYS A 205 -3.31 23.90 -7.22
N ARG A 206 -3.10 25.12 -7.71
CA ARG A 206 -3.09 26.31 -6.85
C ARG A 206 -4.51 26.58 -6.37
N THR A 207 -4.68 26.68 -5.06
CA THR A 207 -5.99 26.95 -4.49
C THR A 207 -6.31 28.44 -4.62
N SER A 208 -7.35 28.79 -5.36
CA SER A 208 -8.07 30.06 -5.14
C SER A 208 -9.10 29.84 -4.02
N LEU A 209 -9.47 30.88 -3.27
CA LEU A 209 -10.39 30.81 -2.11
C LEU A 209 -11.68 29.98 -2.37
N PHE A 210 -12.11 29.89 -3.63
CA PHE A 210 -13.32 29.19 -4.06
C PHE A 210 -13.18 27.64 -4.09
N LEU A 211 -11.97 27.12 -4.37
CA LEU A 211 -11.74 25.67 -4.52
C LEU A 211 -11.57 24.97 -3.16
N ALA A 212 -11.06 25.69 -2.15
CA ALA A 212 -10.85 25.19 -0.79
C ALA A 212 -12.15 24.68 -0.12
N LEU A 213 -13.28 25.34 -0.43
CA LEU A 213 -14.60 24.98 0.11
C LEU A 213 -15.21 23.74 -0.56
N PHE A 214 -14.89 23.49 -1.83
CA PHE A 214 -15.43 22.36 -2.60
C PHE A 214 -14.76 21.03 -2.23
N LEU A 215 -13.43 21.05 -2.01
CA LEU A 215 -12.65 19.85 -1.71
C LEU A 215 -12.89 19.30 -0.29
N ARG A 216 -13.27 20.15 0.69
CA ARG A 216 -13.67 19.68 2.03
C ARG A 216 -14.83 18.67 2.02
N ARG A 217 -15.62 18.60 0.94
CA ARG A 217 -16.71 17.62 0.78
C ARG A 217 -16.33 16.35 0.02
N GLN A 218 -15.20 16.32 -0.69
CA GLN A 218 -14.83 15.19 -1.56
C GLN A 218 -13.64 14.34 -1.06
N ILE A 219 -12.90 14.79 -0.04
CA ILE A 219 -11.72 14.10 0.52
C ILE A 219 -12.02 12.65 0.97
N ILE A 220 -13.28 12.26 1.16
CA ILE A 220 -13.67 10.89 1.59
C ILE A 220 -14.70 10.24 0.64
N GLY A 221 -15.17 10.94 -0.42
CA GLY A 221 -16.51 10.65 -0.96
C GLY A 221 -16.67 10.20 -2.41
N SER A 222 -15.71 10.36 -3.31
CA SER A 222 -15.92 9.92 -4.71
C SER A 222 -14.63 9.68 -5.44
N CYS A 223 -14.30 8.39 -5.60
CA CYS A 223 -13.55 7.93 -6.76
C CYS A 223 -14.46 8.16 -7.98
N MET A 224 -14.37 9.34 -8.60
CA MET A 224 -15.15 9.66 -9.80
C MET A 224 -14.45 8.97 -10.98
N ALA A 225 -14.79 7.70 -11.21
CA ALA A 225 -14.49 7.02 -12.45
C ALA A 225 -15.29 7.71 -13.57
N LEU A 226 -14.71 8.74 -14.21
CA LEU A 226 -15.18 9.17 -15.51
C LEU A 226 -14.83 8.09 -16.53
N MET A 227 -15.69 7.06 -16.63
CA MET A 227 -15.78 6.27 -17.84
C MET A 227 -16.21 7.23 -18.96
N ARG A 228 -15.26 7.60 -19.82
CA ARG A 228 -15.60 8.16 -21.13
C ARG A 228 -16.18 7.01 -21.95
N THR A 229 -17.44 7.20 -22.36
CA THR A 229 -18.13 6.41 -23.37
C THR A 229 -17.47 6.53 -24.74
#